data_AF-A0A7C9NVL5-F1
#
_entry.id   AF-A0A7C9NVL5-F1
#
_cell.length_a   1.000
_cell.length_b   1.000
_cell.length_c   1.000
_cell.angle_alpha   90.00
_cell.angle_beta   90.00
_cell.angle_gamma   90.00
#
_symmetry.space_group_name_H-M   'P 1'
#
loop_
_entity.id
_entity.type
_entity.pdbx_description
1 polymer ?
#
loop_
_entity_poly.entity_id
_entity_poly.type
_entity_poly.pdbx_seq_one_letter_code
_entity_poly.pdbx_strand_id
1 'polypeptide(L)'
;MDKNVTSAENVVVHRALMVVAAVAAAVAVAASFSWALPCAGVLELANGNAIPMRCAWTQRAVVLLGSVLVCAAIGAAVTGKGGSWAVGLLAVAMIAVTFDTVAGIGVCKSEMACWTMAAWVRGCAAVALVAAAASAVAPLTRKQVR
;
A
#
# COMPACT_ATOMS: atom_id res chain seq x y z
N MET A 1 -18.59 17.13 30.31
CA MET A 1 -17.92 15.81 30.30
C MET A 1 -17.45 15.40 28.89
N ASP A 2 -17.30 16.36 27.97
CA ASP A 2 -17.31 16.12 26.52
C ASP A 2 -15.96 15.73 25.91
N LYS A 3 -14.86 16.02 26.62
CA LYS A 3 -13.49 15.71 26.14
C LYS A 3 -13.21 14.20 26.14
N ASN A 4 -13.82 13.45 27.05
CA ASN A 4 -13.62 12.01 27.17
C ASN A 4 -14.38 11.23 26.08
N VAL A 5 -15.60 11.66 25.76
CA VAL A 5 -16.43 11.07 24.70
C VAL A 5 -15.78 11.28 23.33
N THR A 6 -15.37 12.52 23.04
CA THR A 6 -14.68 12.81 21.78
C THR A 6 -13.35 12.05 21.67
N SER A 7 -12.56 11.90 22.74
CA SER A 7 -11.32 11.13 22.66
C SER A 7 -11.54 9.65 22.36
N ALA A 8 -12.59 9.03 22.92
CA ALA A 8 -12.91 7.63 22.66
C ALA A 8 -13.37 7.40 21.20
N GLU A 9 -14.23 8.28 20.70
CA GLU A 9 -14.72 8.23 19.31
C GLU A 9 -13.58 8.36 18.29
N ASN A 10 -12.61 9.24 18.55
CA ASN A 10 -11.44 9.41 17.68
C ASN A 10 -10.53 8.18 17.65
N VAL A 11 -10.38 7.47 18.77
CA VAL A 11 -9.63 6.20 18.80
C VAL A 11 -10.37 5.14 17.99
N VAL A 12 -11.70 5.07 18.07
CA VAL A 12 -12.50 4.14 17.27
C VAL A 12 -12.37 4.45 15.76
N VAL A 13 -12.47 5.73 15.37
CA VAL A 13 -12.31 6.15 13.97
C VAL A 13 -10.90 5.86 13.45
N HIS A 14 -9.86 6.13 14.24
CA HIS A 14 -8.48 5.82 13.87
C HIS A 14 -8.30 4.31 13.63
N ARG A 15 -8.82 3.47 14.54
CA ARG A 15 -8.78 2.02 14.41
C ARG A 15 -9.51 1.53 13.16
N ALA A 16 -10.71 2.05 12.89
CA ALA A 16 -11.48 1.70 11.70
C ALA A 16 -10.71 2.04 10.40
N LEU A 17 -10.11 3.22 10.32
CA LEU A 17 -9.29 3.63 9.17
C LEU A 17 -8.06 2.73 8.97
N MET A 18 -7.39 2.33 10.05
CA MET A 18 -6.25 1.41 9.96
C MET A 18 -6.66 0.00 9.53
N VAL A 19 -7.83 -0.49 9.97
CA VAL A 19 -8.39 -1.76 9.49
C VAL A 19 -8.68 -1.68 7.99
N VAL A 20 -9.28 -0.59 7.51
CA VAL A 20 -9.52 -0.38 6.07
C VAL A 20 -8.20 -0.39 5.28
N ALA A 21 -7.16 0.28 5.78
CA ALA A 21 -5.84 0.27 5.15
C ALA A 21 -5.22 -1.13 5.10
N ALA A 22 -5.35 -1.91 6.19
CA ALA A 22 -4.88 -3.29 6.24
C ALA A 22 -5.61 -4.19 5.24
N VAL A 23 -6.94 -4.07 5.14
CA VAL A 23 -7.74 -4.83 4.17
C VAL A 23 -7.36 -4.44 2.74
N ALA A 24 -7.22 -3.14 2.45
CA ALA A 24 -6.82 -2.68 1.12
C ALA A 24 -5.45 -3.24 0.71
N ALA A 25 -4.46 -3.24 1.62
CA ALA A 25 -3.15 -3.81 1.34
C ALA A 25 -3.18 -5.34 1.19
N ALA A 26 -3.98 -6.04 1.99
CA ALA A 26 -4.17 -7.48 1.83
C ALA A 26 -4.80 -7.82 0.47
N VAL A 27 -5.77 -7.02 0.02
CA VAL A 27 -6.37 -7.15 -1.32
C VAL A 27 -5.33 -6.89 -2.42
N ALA A 28 -4.45 -5.90 -2.27
CA ALA A 28 -3.36 -5.65 -3.23
C ALA A 28 -2.42 -6.86 -3.37
N VAL A 29 -2.07 -7.50 -2.24
CA VAL A 29 -1.24 -8.71 -2.22
C VAL A 29 -2.00 -9.89 -2.84
N ALA A 30 -3.25 -10.12 -2.44
CA ALA A 30 -4.06 -11.23 -2.95
C ALA A 30 -4.35 -11.09 -4.46
N ALA A 31 -4.60 -9.87 -4.94
CA ALA A 31 -4.79 -9.58 -6.36
C ALA A 31 -3.58 -10.02 -7.21
N SER A 32 -2.37 -9.86 -6.65
CA SER A 32 -1.11 -10.23 -7.32
C SER A 32 -0.93 -11.74 -7.51
N PHE A 33 -1.64 -12.57 -6.72
CA PHE A 33 -1.59 -14.03 -6.80
C PHE A 33 -2.80 -14.66 -7.48
N SER A 34 -3.93 -13.96 -7.54
CA SER A 34 -5.22 -14.56 -7.92
C SER A 34 -5.59 -14.29 -9.38
N TRP A 35 -5.75 -13.01 -9.75
CA TRP A 35 -6.31 -12.63 -11.06
C TRP A 35 -5.42 -11.69 -11.86
N ALA A 36 -4.42 -11.06 -11.23
CA ALA A 36 -3.48 -10.16 -11.88
C ALA A 36 -2.06 -10.75 -11.83
N LEU A 37 -1.91 -11.96 -12.35
CA LEU A 37 -0.61 -12.66 -12.36
C LEU A 37 0.43 -11.83 -13.12
N PRO A 38 1.67 -11.71 -12.60
CA PRO A 38 2.74 -11.11 -13.36
C PRO A 38 3.04 -11.94 -14.60
N CYS A 39 3.47 -11.28 -15.67
CA CYS A 39 3.86 -11.93 -16.90
C CYS A 39 5.03 -12.90 -16.63
N ALA A 40 4.87 -14.18 -17.00
CA ALA A 40 5.88 -15.22 -16.82
C ALA A 40 6.97 -15.24 -17.92
N GLY A 41 7.04 -14.17 -18.73
CA GLY A 41 8.01 -14.08 -19.82
C GLY A 41 9.45 -14.10 -19.30
N VAL A 42 10.30 -14.89 -19.95
CA VAL A 42 11.75 -14.81 -19.78
C VAL A 42 12.32 -14.03 -20.95
N LEU A 43 13.21 -13.07 -20.68
CA LEU A 43 14.00 -12.45 -21.74
C LEU A 43 15.28 -13.25 -21.91
N GLU A 44 15.48 -13.78 -23.11
CA GLU A 44 16.79 -14.24 -23.56
C GLU A 44 17.64 -13.00 -23.84
N LEU A 45 18.70 -12.81 -23.06
CA LEU A 45 19.70 -11.79 -23.35
C LEU A 45 20.51 -12.22 -24.57
N ALA A 46 21.07 -11.26 -25.31
CA ALA A 46 22.04 -11.51 -26.37
C ALA A 46 23.27 -12.35 -25.92
N ASN A 47 23.44 -12.52 -24.60
CA ASN A 47 24.46 -13.35 -23.96
C ASN A 47 24.01 -14.80 -23.70
N GLY A 48 22.83 -15.24 -24.19
CA GLY A 48 22.28 -16.58 -23.99
C GLY A 48 21.76 -16.88 -22.58
N ASN A 49 21.57 -15.84 -21.76
CA ASN A 49 21.07 -15.98 -20.38
C ASN A 49 19.59 -15.57 -20.30
N ALA A 50 18.78 -16.36 -19.60
CA ALA A 50 17.36 -16.08 -19.39
C ALA A 50 17.13 -15.35 -18.06
N ILE A 51 16.54 -14.15 -18.09
CA ILE A 51 16.22 -13.37 -16.88
C ILE A 51 14.72 -13.09 -16.83
N PRO A 52 14.06 -13.22 -15.66
CA PRO A 52 12.64 -12.87 -15.52
C PRO A 52 12.39 -11.38 -15.79
N MET A 53 11.24 -11.08 -16.39
CA MET A 53 10.82 -9.69 -16.67
C MET A 53 10.71 -8.82 -15.41
N ARG A 54 10.71 -7.50 -15.59
CA ARG A 54 10.56 -6.48 -14.52
C ARG A 54 9.30 -6.68 -13.65
N CYS A 55 8.19 -7.15 -14.23
CA CYS A 55 6.94 -7.42 -13.51
C CYS A 55 7.07 -8.49 -12.40
N ALA A 56 7.99 -9.44 -12.54
CA ALA A 56 8.22 -10.45 -11.49
C ALA A 56 8.88 -9.82 -10.25
N TRP A 57 9.78 -8.85 -10.46
CA TRP A 57 10.46 -8.14 -9.40
C TRP A 57 9.55 -7.10 -8.72
N THR A 58 8.69 -6.41 -9.48
CA THR A 58 7.65 -5.55 -8.87
C THR A 58 6.71 -6.37 -8.02
N GLN A 59 6.25 -7.54 -8.49
CA GLN A 59 5.35 -8.40 -7.71
C GLN A 59 5.99 -8.83 -6.39
N ARG A 60 7.28 -9.21 -6.38
CA ARG A 60 7.99 -9.53 -5.13
C ARG A 60 8.07 -8.32 -4.21
N ALA A 61 8.42 -7.15 -4.74
CA ALA A 61 8.47 -5.91 -3.95
C ALA A 61 7.09 -5.52 -3.39
N VAL A 62 6.03 -5.69 -4.18
CA VAL A 62 4.64 -5.43 -3.79
C VAL A 62 4.21 -6.37 -2.66
N VAL A 63 4.55 -7.65 -2.74
CA VAL A 63 4.24 -8.62 -1.66
C VAL A 63 4.98 -8.28 -0.37
N LEU A 64 6.26 -7.92 -0.46
CA LEU A 64 7.05 -7.52 0.70
C LEU A 64 6.52 -6.22 1.33
N LEU A 65 6.35 -5.16 0.55
CA LEU A 65 5.84 -3.88 1.04
C LEU A 65 4.39 -4.00 1.55
N GLY A 66 3.56 -4.75 0.84
CA GLY A 66 2.16 -4.99 1.21
C GLY A 66 2.04 -5.77 2.52
N SER A 67 2.84 -6.81 2.72
CA SER A 67 2.84 -7.56 3.99
C SER A 67 3.31 -6.69 5.16
N VAL A 68 4.35 -5.89 4.99
CA VAL A 68 4.82 -4.93 6.02
C VAL A 68 3.74 -3.89 6.31
N LEU A 69 3.04 -3.38 5.29
CA LEU A 69 1.94 -2.43 5.45
C LEU A 69 0.78 -3.05 6.25
N VAL A 70 0.40 -4.30 5.96
CA VAL A 70 -0.61 -5.03 6.74
C VAL A 70 -0.20 -5.13 8.21
N CYS A 71 1.03 -5.56 8.50
CA CYS A 71 1.53 -5.64 9.87
C CYS A 71 1.54 -4.28 10.57
N ALA A 72 2.00 -3.23 9.89
CA ALA A 72 2.05 -1.87 10.44
C ALA A 72 0.64 -1.32 10.72
N ALA A 73 -0.31 -1.54 9.81
CA ALA A 73 -1.70 -1.10 9.96
C ALA A 73 -2.42 -1.86 11.08
N ILE A 74 -2.21 -3.17 11.21
CA ILE A 74 -2.73 -3.94 12.35
C ILE A 74 -2.12 -3.45 13.66
N GLY A 75 -0.81 -3.23 13.70
CA GLY A 75 -0.12 -2.68 14.87
C GLY A 75 -0.69 -1.32 15.29
N ALA A 76 -0.93 -0.43 14.33
CA ALA A 76 -1.56 0.88 14.57
C ALA A 76 -3.02 0.73 15.06
N ALA A 77 -3.77 -0.23 14.52
CA ALA A 77 -5.14 -0.52 14.96
C ALA A 77 -5.18 -1.05 16.41
N VAL A 78 -4.30 -1.98 16.77
CA VAL A 78 -4.26 -2.55 18.12
C VAL A 78 -3.86 -1.50 19.15
N THR A 79 -2.77 -0.77 18.88
CA THR A 79 -2.22 0.24 19.80
C THR A 79 -3.09 1.49 19.91
N GLY A 80 -3.87 1.82 18.87
CA GLY A 80 -4.73 3.01 18.82
C GLY A 80 -3.97 4.34 18.93
N LYS A 81 -2.64 4.31 18.74
CA LYS A 81 -1.72 5.45 18.93
C LYS A 81 -0.60 5.38 17.90
N GLY A 82 -0.51 6.41 17.06
CA GLY A 82 0.59 6.58 16.11
C GLY A 82 0.59 5.54 14.98
N GLY A 83 1.52 5.70 14.04
CA GLY A 83 1.69 4.77 12.90
C GLY A 83 1.08 5.24 11.58
N SER A 84 0.21 6.27 11.55
CA SER A 84 -0.35 6.81 10.31
C SER A 84 0.71 7.26 9.30
N TRP A 85 1.81 7.86 9.78
CA TRP A 85 2.90 8.29 8.92
C TRP A 85 3.63 7.09 8.28
N ALA A 86 3.86 6.01 9.04
CA ALA A 86 4.53 4.82 8.54
C ALA A 86 3.66 4.07 7.52
N VAL A 87 2.36 3.92 7.81
CA VAL A 87 1.39 3.35 6.86
C VAL A 87 1.29 4.21 5.60
N GLY A 88 1.27 5.54 5.76
CA GLY A 88 1.29 6.48 4.64
C GLY A 88 2.54 6.35 3.78
N LEU A 89 3.73 6.31 4.37
CA LEU A 89 4.99 6.13 3.65
C LEU A 89 5.05 4.78 2.93
N LEU A 90 4.58 3.70 3.56
CA LEU A 90 4.51 2.38 2.93
C LEU A 90 3.53 2.37 1.75
N ALA A 91 2.39 3.06 1.87
CA ALA A 91 1.45 3.23 0.77
C ALA A 91 2.06 4.02 -0.40
N VAL A 92 2.79 5.11 -0.13
CA VAL A 92 3.55 5.84 -1.16
C VAL A 92 4.60 4.95 -1.81
N ALA A 93 5.34 4.16 -1.03
CA ALA A 93 6.36 3.25 -1.55
C ALA A 93 5.75 2.18 -2.47
N MET A 94 4.57 1.63 -2.10
CA MET A 94 3.81 0.71 -2.95
C MET A 94 3.40 1.35 -4.27
N ILE A 95 3.01 2.63 -4.27
CA ILE A 95 2.68 3.35 -5.50
C ILE A 95 3.95 3.57 -6.33
N ALA A 96 5.02 4.07 -5.71
CA ALA A 96 6.28 4.40 -6.38
C ALA A 96 6.91 3.20 -7.10
N VAL A 97 6.88 2.00 -6.49
CA VAL A 97 7.48 0.80 -7.11
C VAL A 97 6.75 0.36 -8.39
N THR A 98 5.48 0.75 -8.57
CA THR A 98 4.69 0.45 -9.79
C THR A 98 4.95 1.43 -10.93
N PHE A 99 5.60 2.57 -10.69
CA PHE A 99 5.95 3.53 -11.73
C PHE A 99 7.37 3.27 -12.23
N ASP A 100 7.59 3.46 -13.54
CA ASP A 100 8.91 3.40 -14.16
C ASP A 100 9.65 4.71 -13.85
N THR A 101 10.09 4.86 -12.60
CA THR A 101 10.87 6.00 -12.10
C THR A 101 12.22 5.50 -11.61
N VAL A 102 13.20 6.38 -11.37
CA VAL A 102 14.52 5.98 -10.85
C VAL A 102 14.42 5.19 -9.53
N ALA A 103 13.34 5.40 -8.76
CA ALA A 103 13.05 4.69 -7.51
C ALA A 103 12.12 3.47 -7.67
N GLY A 104 11.56 3.22 -8.87
CA GLY A 104 10.59 2.17 -9.13
C GLY A 104 11.08 1.16 -10.17
N ILE A 105 10.72 -0.11 -9.99
CA ILE A 105 11.12 -1.20 -10.90
C ILE A 105 10.35 -1.10 -12.23
N GLY A 106 9.13 -0.52 -12.18
CA GLY A 106 8.28 -0.33 -13.34
C GLY A 106 7.57 -1.60 -13.79
N VAL A 107 6.47 -1.42 -14.51
CA VAL A 107 5.68 -2.50 -15.09
C VAL A 107 5.87 -2.56 -16.60
N CYS A 108 5.81 -3.77 -17.17
CA CYS A 108 5.95 -3.97 -18.61
C CYS A 108 4.85 -3.19 -19.36
N LYS A 109 5.26 -2.45 -20.39
CA LYS A 109 4.38 -1.54 -21.13
C LYS A 109 3.38 -2.27 -22.04
N SER A 110 3.70 -3.48 -22.50
CA SER A 110 2.97 -4.17 -23.58
C SER A 110 1.98 -5.23 -23.11
N GLU A 111 1.97 -5.58 -21.82
CA GLU A 111 1.20 -6.73 -21.33
C GLU A 111 -0.01 -6.29 -20.51
N MET A 112 -1.19 -6.73 -20.93
CA MET A 112 -2.47 -6.35 -20.32
C MET A 112 -2.59 -6.83 -18.87
N ALA A 113 -1.95 -7.95 -18.53
CA ALA A 113 -1.90 -8.49 -17.17
C ALA A 113 -1.07 -7.59 -16.23
N CYS A 114 0.07 -7.06 -16.68
CA CYS A 114 0.92 -6.21 -15.83
C CYS A 114 0.29 -4.82 -15.61
N TRP A 115 -0.47 -4.31 -16.58
CA TRP A 115 -1.28 -3.10 -16.42
C TRP A 115 -2.43 -3.28 -15.41
N THR A 116 -3.12 -4.42 -15.47
CA THR A 116 -4.17 -4.77 -14.50
C THR A 116 -3.62 -4.86 -13.09
N MET A 117 -2.49 -5.57 -12.90
CA MET A 117 -1.82 -5.68 -11.60
C MET A 117 -1.43 -4.32 -11.04
N ALA A 118 -0.81 -3.46 -11.87
CA ALA A 118 -0.45 -2.10 -11.48
C ALA A 118 -1.66 -1.26 -11.06
N ALA A 119 -2.77 -1.35 -11.79
CA ALA A 119 -3.99 -0.60 -11.47
C ALA A 119 -4.57 -1.01 -10.11
N TRP A 120 -4.65 -2.31 -9.82
CA TRP A 120 -5.11 -2.82 -8.53
C TRP A 120 -4.21 -2.40 -7.38
N VAL A 121 -2.89 -2.56 -7.52
CA VAL A 121 -1.93 -2.15 -6.48
C VAL A 121 -2.01 -0.66 -6.22
N ARG A 122 -2.06 0.18 -7.27
CA ARG A 122 -2.19 1.64 -7.13
C ARG A 122 -3.51 2.04 -6.48
N GLY A 123 -4.62 1.41 -6.88
CA GLY A 123 -5.94 1.68 -6.29
C GLY A 123 -5.98 1.36 -4.80
N CYS A 124 -5.54 0.17 -4.42
CA CYS A 124 -5.48 -0.26 -3.02
C CYS A 124 -4.52 0.60 -2.18
N ALA A 125 -3.33 0.91 -2.71
CA ALA A 125 -2.38 1.76 -2.03
C ALA A 125 -2.89 3.21 -1.88
N ALA A 126 -3.61 3.75 -2.86
CA ALA A 126 -4.25 5.05 -2.74
C ALA A 126 -5.32 5.07 -1.63
N VAL A 127 -6.13 4.02 -1.52
CA VAL A 127 -7.11 3.89 -0.43
C VAL A 127 -6.40 3.84 0.94
N ALA A 128 -5.33 3.05 1.05
CA ALA A 128 -4.54 2.98 2.28
C ALA A 128 -3.89 4.34 2.63
N LEU A 129 -3.42 5.09 1.62
CA LEU A 129 -2.86 6.43 1.77
C LEU A 129 -3.90 7.42 2.29
N VAL A 130 -5.12 7.42 1.72
CA VAL A 130 -6.20 8.31 2.15
C VAL A 130 -6.63 7.99 3.58
N ALA A 131 -6.73 6.71 3.95
CA ALA A 131 -7.03 6.30 5.32
C ALA A 131 -5.93 6.73 6.31
N ALA A 132 -4.66 6.60 5.91
CA ALA A 132 -3.52 7.08 6.69
C ALA A 132 -3.51 8.62 6.83
N ALA A 133 -3.83 9.35 5.77
CA ALA A 133 -3.91 10.81 5.80
C ALA A 133 -5.07 11.30 6.68
N ALA A 134 -6.27 10.73 6.51
CA ALA A 134 -7.44 11.08 7.32
C ALA A 134 -7.18 10.85 8.82
N SER A 135 -6.53 9.75 9.17
CA SER A 135 -6.16 9.42 10.54
C SER A 135 -5.04 10.31 11.11
N ALA A 136 -4.15 10.85 10.26
CA ALA A 136 -3.09 11.78 10.67
C ALA A 136 -3.57 13.25 10.79
N VAL A 137 -4.56 13.66 10.01
CA VAL A 137 -5.06 15.05 9.98
C VAL A 137 -6.07 15.33 11.10
N ALA A 138 -6.88 14.34 11.50
CA ALA A 138 -7.85 14.46 12.59
C ALA A 138 -7.29 15.03 13.94
N PRO A 139 -6.06 14.69 14.38
CA PRO A 139 -5.47 15.30 15.58
C PRO A 139 -4.87 16.71 15.34
N LEU A 140 -4.51 17.07 14.10
CA LEU A 140 -3.85 18.35 13.78
C LEU A 140 -4.83 19.52 13.66
N THR A 141 -5.99 19.30 13.05
CA THR A 141 -7.04 20.34 12.91
C THR A 141 -7.51 20.86 14.27
N ARG A 142 -7.50 20.03 15.32
CA ARG A 142 -7.88 20.46 16.68
C ARG A 142 -6.85 21.33 17.40
N LYS A 143 -5.56 21.25 17.05
CA LYS A 143 -4.54 22.13 17.65
C LYS A 143 -4.60 23.56 17.12
N GLN A 144 -5.19 23.78 15.95
CA GLN A 144 -5.35 25.10 15.35
C GLN A 144 -6.62 25.83 15.79
N VAL A 145 -7.60 25.12 16.38
CA VAL A 145 -8.88 25.70 16.85
C VAL A 145 -8.85 26.03 18.34
N ARG A 146 -7.71 25.83 19.02
CA ARG A 146 -7.52 26.10 20.45
C ARG A 146 -6.43 27.14 20.66
#